data_AF-E4ZX07-F1
#
_entry.id   AF-E4ZX07-F1
#
_cell.length_a   1.000
_cell.length_b   1.000
_cell.length_c   1.000
_cell.angle_alpha   90.00
_cell.angle_beta   90.00
_cell.angle_gamma   90.00
#
_symmetry.space_group_name_H-M   'P 1'
#
loop_
_entity.id
_entity.type
_entity.pdbx_description
1 polymer ?
#
loop_
_entity_poly.entity_id
_entity_poly.type
_entity_poly.pdbx_seq_one_letter_code
_entity_poly.pdbx_strand_id
1 'polypeptide(L)'
;MHEKVQLERLLDGLQGPDWLKVMGITGVTDGERKDWEPKRDYFVREVEALVDKFRVWKEEEKRLRAEKEAALAAADETSDDEDDEEEEEEGSDDASETVALHSRPTTHSQRSQPTKLPSPPKPRRPPQPHGFLLPVLPPESLAPFVSFYAKPHLRAAALGKHRHGRNASAFGVPVPEWEEREFELPEELLGEHVLRDSARRRRRRKRESGVGGGAGKE
;
A
#
# COMPACT_ATOMS: atom_id res chain seq x y z
N MET A 1 -22.85 1.49 5.55
CA MET A 1 -24.30 1.79 5.38
C MET A 1 -25.09 1.82 6.69
N HIS A 2 -24.82 0.94 7.66
CA HIS A 2 -25.63 0.85 8.88
C HIS A 2 -25.53 2.08 9.81
N GLU A 3 -24.35 2.73 9.89
CA GLU A 3 -24.12 3.88 10.78
C GLU A 3 -24.86 5.14 10.32
N LYS A 4 -24.84 5.46 9.02
CA LYS A 4 -25.62 6.57 8.45
C LYS A 4 -27.11 6.44 8.77
N VAL A 5 -27.67 5.24 8.61
CA VAL A 5 -29.09 4.97 8.88
C VAL A 5 -29.40 5.08 10.38
N GLN A 6 -28.47 4.70 11.25
CA GLN A 6 -28.61 4.90 12.69
C GLN A 6 -28.60 6.39 13.07
N LEU A 7 -27.72 7.19 12.47
CA LEU A 7 -27.65 8.63 12.71
C LEU A 7 -28.88 9.37 12.16
N GLU A 8 -29.38 8.99 10.98
CA GLU A 8 -30.61 9.55 10.41
C GLU A 8 -31.83 9.20 11.28
N ARG A 9 -31.93 7.95 11.78
CA ARG A 9 -32.98 7.56 12.74
C ARG A 9 -32.86 8.27 14.08
N LEU A 10 -31.64 8.51 14.54
CA LEU A 10 -31.39 9.23 15.78
C LEU A 10 -31.82 10.69 15.65
N LEU A 11 -31.46 11.33 14.53
CA LEU A 11 -31.86 12.70 14.20
C LEU A 11 -33.39 12.84 14.13
N ASP A 12 -34.07 11.92 13.44
CA ASP A 12 -35.53 11.88 13.35
C ASP A 12 -36.17 11.69 14.74
N GLY A 13 -35.59 10.83 15.58
CA GLY A 13 -36.02 10.64 16.97
C GLY A 13 -35.80 11.87 17.87
N LEU A 14 -34.75 12.65 17.64
CA LEU A 14 -34.42 13.87 18.39
C LEU A 14 -35.26 15.08 17.97
N GLN A 15 -35.63 15.16 16.70
CA GLN A 15 -36.53 16.19 16.19
C GLN A 15 -38.00 15.85 16.48
N GLY A 16 -38.30 14.56 16.68
CA GLY A 16 -39.62 14.06 17.03
C GLY A 16 -40.07 14.40 18.46
N PRO A 17 -41.37 14.19 18.75
CA PRO A 17 -41.98 14.53 20.06
C PRO A 17 -41.43 13.70 21.24
N ASP A 18 -40.81 12.56 20.95
CA ASP A 18 -40.25 11.61 21.93
C ASP A 18 -38.73 11.76 22.15
N TRP A 19 -38.16 12.91 21.81
CA TRP A 19 -36.72 13.17 21.93
C TRP A 19 -36.14 12.95 23.33
N LEU A 20 -36.95 13.11 24.38
CA LEU A 20 -36.58 12.78 25.76
C LEU A 20 -36.24 11.28 25.92
N LYS A 21 -37.01 10.40 25.28
CA LYS A 21 -36.77 8.95 25.31
C LYS A 21 -35.51 8.58 24.54
N VAL A 22 -35.25 9.28 23.44
CA VAL A 22 -34.03 9.12 22.63
C VAL A 22 -32.79 9.56 23.40
N MET A 23 -32.91 10.62 24.21
CA MET A 23 -31.88 11.04 25.15
C MET A 23 -31.80 10.19 26.43
N GLY A 24 -32.68 9.19 26.60
CA GLY A 24 -32.71 8.32 27.78
C GLY A 24 -33.26 8.97 29.05
N ILE A 25 -33.97 10.08 28.92
CA ILE A 25 -34.54 10.85 30.02
C ILE A 25 -36.01 10.42 30.21
N THR A 26 -36.30 9.71 31.30
CA THR A 26 -37.65 9.21 31.64
C THR A 26 -38.14 9.81 32.94
N GLY A 27 -39.40 10.24 32.99
CA GLY A 27 -40.06 10.77 34.20
C GLY A 27 -40.02 12.29 34.36
N VAL A 28 -39.65 13.03 33.32
CA VAL A 28 -39.57 14.49 33.33
C VAL A 28 -40.95 15.13 33.12
N THR A 29 -41.27 16.12 33.93
CA THR A 29 -42.47 16.96 33.80
C THR A 29 -42.30 18.00 32.68
N ASP A 30 -43.39 18.50 32.10
CA ASP A 30 -43.35 19.42 30.95
C ASP A 30 -42.57 20.73 31.24
N GLY A 31 -42.37 21.08 32.53
CA GLY A 31 -41.54 22.20 32.97
C GLY A 31 -40.04 21.94 32.82
N GLU A 32 -39.55 20.75 33.20
CA GLU A 32 -38.11 20.43 33.09
C GLU A 32 -37.75 20.04 31.65
N ARG A 33 -38.73 19.65 30.81
CA ARG A 33 -38.55 19.43 29.36
C ARG A 33 -37.89 20.63 28.69
N LYS A 34 -38.27 21.85 29.08
CA LYS A 34 -37.74 23.10 28.51
C LYS A 34 -36.25 23.29 28.83
N ASP A 35 -35.81 22.85 30.00
CA ASP A 35 -34.40 22.94 30.42
C ASP A 35 -33.49 22.00 29.60
N TRP A 36 -34.07 21.00 28.95
CA TRP A 36 -33.35 20.08 28.07
C TRP A 36 -33.35 20.50 26.60
N GLU A 37 -34.15 21.50 26.19
CA GLU A 37 -34.15 22.01 24.81
C GLU A 37 -32.76 22.48 24.34
N PRO A 38 -31.97 23.23 25.13
CA PRO A 38 -30.63 23.64 24.70
C PRO A 38 -29.69 22.45 24.48
N LYS A 39 -29.86 21.39 25.27
CA LYS A 39 -29.06 20.15 25.14
C LYS A 39 -29.51 19.34 23.94
N ARG A 40 -30.82 19.28 23.66
CA ARG A 40 -31.37 18.70 22.43
C ARG A 40 -30.79 19.42 21.22
N ASP A 41 -30.84 20.75 21.19
CA ASP A 41 -30.39 21.54 20.04
C ASP A 41 -28.88 21.39 19.80
N TYR A 42 -28.08 21.31 20.87
CA TYR A 42 -26.66 20.99 20.75
C TYR A 42 -26.46 19.59 20.13
N PHE A 43 -27.18 18.59 20.63
CA PHE A 43 -27.04 17.21 20.16
C PHE A 43 -27.53 17.04 18.71
N VAL A 44 -28.64 17.70 18.34
CA VAL A 44 -29.16 17.74 16.96
C VAL A 44 -28.09 18.32 16.03
N ARG A 45 -27.48 19.45 16.39
CA ARG A 45 -26.41 20.06 15.58
C ARG A 45 -25.23 19.13 15.34
N GLU A 46 -24.77 18.40 16.35
CA GLU A 46 -23.62 17.50 16.16
C GLU A 46 -23.98 16.25 15.36
N VAL A 47 -25.19 15.71 15.53
CA VAL A 47 -25.68 14.60 14.70
C VAL A 47 -25.87 15.05 13.24
N GLU A 48 -26.41 16.25 13.01
CA GLU A 48 -26.52 16.86 11.67
C GLU A 48 -25.14 17.04 11.01
N ALA A 49 -24.18 17.62 11.73
CA ALA A 49 -22.82 17.79 11.23
C ALA A 49 -22.15 16.44 10.89
N LEU A 50 -22.46 15.38 11.63
CA LEU A 50 -21.96 14.04 11.34
C LEU A 50 -22.63 13.43 10.11
N VAL A 51 -23.94 13.59 9.95
CA VAL A 51 -24.69 13.15 8.76
C VAL A 51 -24.23 13.90 7.51
N ASP A 52 -23.96 15.21 7.60
CA ASP A 52 -23.48 16.01 6.49
C ASP A 52 -22.06 15.61 6.07
N LYS A 53 -21.17 15.25 7.02
CA LYS A 53 -19.88 14.63 6.68
C LYS A 53 -20.05 13.33 5.90
N PHE A 54 -21.01 12.48 6.26
CA PHE A 54 -21.31 11.27 5.48
C PHE A 54 -21.85 11.60 4.08
N ARG A 55 -22.58 12.70 3.91
CA ARG A 55 -23.06 13.15 2.59
C ARG A 55 -21.91 13.64 1.72
N VAL A 56 -21.08 14.54 2.24
CA VAL A 56 -19.89 15.06 1.57
C VAL A 56 -18.94 13.93 1.21
N TRP A 57 -18.66 13.02 2.15
CA TRP A 57 -17.85 11.84 1.88
C TRP A 57 -18.45 11.00 0.76
N LYS A 58 -19.75 10.69 0.81
CA LYS A 58 -20.40 9.87 -0.23
C LYS A 58 -20.36 10.55 -1.60
N GLU A 59 -20.50 11.87 -1.64
CA GLU A 59 -20.36 12.65 -2.87
C GLU A 59 -18.92 12.66 -3.39
N GLU A 60 -17.94 12.80 -2.50
CA GLU A 60 -16.51 12.73 -2.85
C GLU A 60 -16.10 11.33 -3.33
N GLU A 61 -16.60 10.27 -2.69
CA GLU A 61 -16.36 8.88 -3.10
C GLU A 61 -17.01 8.58 -4.46
N LYS A 62 -18.20 9.14 -4.71
CA LYS A 62 -18.87 9.08 -6.03
C LYS A 62 -18.10 9.89 -7.07
N ARG A 63 -17.56 11.06 -6.71
CA ARG A 63 -16.77 11.92 -7.61
C ARG A 63 -15.45 11.26 -7.99
N LEU A 64 -14.76 10.63 -7.04
CA LEU A 64 -13.51 9.90 -7.27
C LEU A 64 -13.75 8.62 -8.11
N ARG A 65 -14.90 7.96 -7.91
CA ARG A 65 -15.31 6.81 -8.72
C ARG A 65 -15.66 7.22 -10.15
N ALA A 66 -16.36 8.34 -10.33
CA ALA A 66 -16.69 8.89 -11.64
C ALA A 66 -15.45 9.42 -12.37
N GLU A 67 -14.46 9.99 -11.69
CA GLU A 67 -13.18 10.40 -12.30
C GLU A 67 -12.35 9.18 -12.73
N LYS A 68 -12.33 8.12 -11.92
CA LYS A 68 -11.68 6.86 -12.26
C LYS A 68 -12.40 6.11 -13.39
N GLU A 69 -13.72 6.18 -13.46
CA GLU A 69 -14.54 5.58 -14.52
C GLU A 69 -14.49 6.40 -15.81
N ALA A 70 -14.47 7.74 -15.73
CA ALA A 70 -14.26 8.62 -16.87
C ALA A 70 -12.84 8.51 -17.44
N ALA A 71 -11.82 8.30 -16.60
CA ALA A 71 -10.46 8.01 -17.06
C ALA A 71 -10.33 6.61 -17.69
N LEU A 72 -11.18 5.66 -17.30
CA LEU A 72 -11.24 4.33 -17.92
C LEU A 72 -12.01 4.38 -19.24
N ALA A 73 -13.13 5.10 -19.29
CA ALA A 73 -13.92 5.32 -20.51
C ALA A 73 -13.15 6.15 -21.55
N ALA A 74 -12.39 7.16 -21.13
CA ALA A 74 -11.51 7.91 -22.02
C ALA A 74 -10.31 7.09 -22.51
N ALA A 75 -9.94 5.99 -21.83
CA ALA A 75 -8.92 5.05 -22.31
C ALA A 75 -9.52 3.97 -23.23
N ASP A 76 -10.81 3.65 -23.06
CA ASP A 76 -11.59 2.76 -23.93
C ASP A 76 -11.90 3.44 -25.28
N GLU A 77 -12.25 4.73 -25.25
CA GLU A 77 -12.49 5.57 -26.43
C GLU A 77 -11.19 5.88 -27.22
N THR A 78 -9.99 5.57 -26.68
CA THR A 78 -8.73 5.60 -27.44
C THR A 78 -8.32 4.22 -27.98
N SER A 79 -9.08 3.17 -27.69
CA SER A 79 -8.82 1.80 -28.13
C SER A 79 -9.82 1.30 -29.18
N ASP A 80 -10.86 2.08 -29.48
CA ASP A 80 -11.94 1.72 -30.41
C ASP A 80 -11.73 2.29 -31.84
N ASP A 81 -10.53 2.80 -32.13
CA ASP A 81 -10.10 3.28 -33.47
C ASP A 81 -9.19 2.27 -34.21
N GLU A 82 -9.02 1.04 -33.71
CA GLU A 82 -8.23 -0.02 -34.36
C GLU A 82 -8.92 -1.41 -34.30
N ASP A 83 -10.20 -1.50 -34.68
CA ASP A 83 -10.77 -2.81 -35.06
C ASP A 83 -11.85 -2.61 -36.15
N ASP A 84 -11.41 -2.58 -37.41
CA ASP A 84 -12.23 -3.01 -38.54
C ASP A 84 -11.33 -3.73 -39.56
N GLU A 85 -11.87 -4.79 -40.16
CA GLU A 85 -11.29 -5.70 -41.17
C GLU A 85 -10.59 -7.00 -40.66
N GLU A 86 -11.45 -7.96 -40.30
CA GLU A 86 -11.70 -9.20 -41.06
C GLU A 86 -10.62 -10.30 -41.26
N GLU A 87 -11.12 -11.53 -41.02
CA GLU A 87 -10.79 -12.83 -41.65
C GLU A 87 -9.48 -13.54 -41.26
N GLU A 88 -9.59 -14.61 -40.45
CA GLU A 88 -9.70 -16.02 -40.87
C GLU A 88 -8.42 -16.58 -41.52
N GLU A 89 -7.72 -17.47 -40.82
CA GLU A 89 -7.51 -18.85 -41.30
C GLU A 89 -6.66 -19.68 -40.32
N GLU A 90 -6.97 -20.97 -40.34
CA GLU A 90 -6.38 -22.07 -39.61
C GLU A 90 -4.86 -22.25 -39.86
N GLY A 91 -4.25 -23.05 -38.97
CA GLY A 91 -3.52 -24.19 -39.50
C GLY A 91 -2.03 -24.29 -39.20
N SER A 92 -1.72 -25.41 -38.55
CA SER A 92 -0.57 -26.28 -38.82
C SER A 92 0.81 -25.90 -38.25
N ASP A 93 1.14 -26.64 -37.20
CA ASP A 93 2.35 -27.43 -36.96
C ASP A 93 3.61 -27.24 -37.84
N ASP A 94 4.73 -27.28 -37.11
CA ASP A 94 5.92 -28.13 -37.32
C ASP A 94 7.26 -27.44 -37.57
N ALA A 95 8.24 -28.02 -36.88
CA ALA A 95 9.64 -27.66 -36.87
C ALA A 95 10.34 -28.11 -38.17
N SER A 96 11.37 -27.38 -38.60
CA SER A 96 12.61 -28.04 -39.05
C SER A 96 13.79 -27.08 -39.18
N GLU A 97 14.87 -27.54 -38.57
CA GLU A 97 16.28 -27.27 -38.84
C GLU A 97 16.65 -27.43 -40.32
N THR A 98 17.46 -26.52 -40.89
CA THR A 98 18.50 -26.88 -41.89
C THR A 98 19.66 -25.88 -41.94
N VAL A 99 20.83 -26.48 -41.82
CA VAL A 99 22.23 -26.13 -42.06
C VAL A 99 22.60 -25.37 -43.36
N ALA A 100 23.77 -24.69 -43.31
CA ALA A 100 24.88 -24.64 -44.31
C ALA A 100 25.44 -23.21 -44.51
N LEU A 101 26.55 -22.85 -43.86
CA LEU A 101 27.95 -23.02 -44.34
C LEU A 101 28.23 -22.37 -45.71
N HIS A 102 28.82 -21.17 -45.73
CA HIS A 102 29.74 -20.77 -46.80
C HIS A 102 30.94 -20.00 -46.23
N SER A 103 32.12 -20.52 -46.54
CA SER A 103 33.43 -20.10 -46.08
C SER A 103 34.05 -19.03 -46.98
N ARG A 104 34.59 -17.96 -46.36
CA ARG A 104 35.93 -17.30 -46.52
C ARG A 104 36.36 -16.88 -47.97
N PRO A 105 37.47 -16.14 -48.24
CA PRO A 105 38.51 -15.60 -47.34
C PRO A 105 39.05 -14.15 -47.63
N THR A 106 39.59 -13.56 -46.56
CA THR A 106 40.84 -12.76 -46.39
C THR A 106 41.36 -11.76 -47.45
N THR A 107 41.65 -10.52 -47.00
CA THR A 107 42.94 -9.79 -47.18
C THR A 107 43.07 -8.70 -46.08
N HIS A 108 43.90 -8.88 -45.05
CA HIS A 108 45.22 -8.23 -44.85
C HIS A 108 45.24 -6.68 -44.76
N SER A 109 45.38 -6.14 -43.53
CA SER A 109 46.24 -4.99 -43.18
C SER A 109 46.30 -4.85 -41.65
N GLN A 110 47.28 -5.45 -40.97
CA GLN A 110 48.51 -4.82 -40.49
C GLN A 110 48.32 -3.71 -39.43
N ARG A 111 48.78 -4.04 -38.20
CA ARG A 111 49.59 -3.18 -37.30
C ARG A 111 48.80 -2.10 -36.51
N SER A 112 48.91 -1.92 -35.20
CA SER A 112 49.98 -2.16 -34.22
C SER A 112 49.42 -2.10 -32.79
N GLN A 113 49.85 -3.03 -31.93
CA GLN A 113 49.84 -2.86 -30.46
C GLN A 113 51.12 -2.15 -30.00
N PRO A 114 51.10 -1.54 -28.80
CA PRO A 114 52.25 -1.60 -27.90
C PRO A 114 51.90 -2.12 -26.50
N THR A 115 52.45 -3.31 -26.22
CA THR A 115 53.16 -3.73 -25.00
C THR A 115 52.54 -3.49 -23.61
N LYS A 116 52.07 -4.59 -23.00
CA LYS A 116 51.95 -4.81 -21.55
C LYS A 116 53.32 -4.71 -20.84
N LEU A 117 53.34 -4.00 -19.72
CA LEU A 117 54.27 -4.23 -18.61
C LEU A 117 53.49 -4.93 -17.48
N PRO A 118 53.98 -6.02 -16.88
CA PRO A 118 53.32 -6.63 -15.73
C PRO A 118 53.57 -5.78 -14.47
N SER A 119 52.50 -5.35 -13.81
CA SER A 119 52.58 -4.68 -12.51
C SER A 119 52.93 -5.69 -11.40
N PRO A 120 53.69 -5.29 -10.36
CA PRO A 120 54.03 -6.17 -9.25
C PRO A 120 52.77 -6.51 -8.42
N PRO A 121 52.71 -7.71 -7.80
CA PRO A 121 51.55 -8.10 -7.01
C PRO A 121 51.42 -7.20 -5.77
N LYS A 122 50.25 -6.59 -5.59
CA LYS A 122 49.92 -5.80 -4.38
C LYS A 122 50.00 -6.71 -3.14
N PRO A 123 50.59 -6.26 -2.01
CA PRO A 123 50.59 -7.04 -0.79
C PRO A 123 49.15 -7.24 -0.30
N ARG A 124 48.76 -8.50 -0.09
CA ARG A 124 47.46 -8.87 0.49
C ARG A 124 47.46 -8.36 1.94
N ARG A 125 46.51 -7.49 2.30
CA ARG A 125 46.30 -7.10 3.71
C ARG A 125 46.04 -8.37 4.53
N PRO A 126 46.58 -8.48 5.76
CA PRO A 126 46.14 -9.53 6.67
C PRO A 126 44.63 -9.38 6.90
N PRO A 127 43.88 -10.48 7.03
CA PRO A 127 42.47 -10.38 7.38
C PRO A 127 42.34 -9.63 8.70
N GLN A 128 41.56 -8.55 8.71
CA GLN A 128 41.16 -7.92 9.96
C GLN A 128 40.50 -9.00 10.83
N PRO A 129 40.85 -9.12 12.13
CA PRO A 129 40.07 -9.97 13.02
C PRO A 129 38.67 -9.38 13.04
N HIS A 130 37.74 -10.07 12.39
CA HIS A 130 36.34 -9.74 12.45
C HIS A 130 35.99 -9.77 13.93
N GLY A 131 35.71 -8.60 14.51
CA GLY A 131 35.31 -8.49 15.91
C GLY A 131 34.20 -9.50 16.15
N PHE A 132 34.39 -10.38 17.13
CA PHE A 132 33.40 -11.35 17.56
C PHE A 132 32.23 -10.58 18.18
N LEU A 133 31.37 -10.02 17.32
CA LEU A 133 29.98 -9.81 17.66
C LEU A 133 29.40 -11.21 17.74
N LEU A 134 29.30 -11.75 18.96
CA LEU A 134 28.48 -12.94 19.18
C LEU A 134 27.11 -12.63 18.58
N PRO A 135 26.66 -13.38 17.54
CA PRO A 135 25.28 -13.30 17.14
C PRO A 135 24.48 -13.65 18.38
N VAL A 136 23.60 -12.75 18.82
CA VAL A 136 22.57 -13.12 19.81
C VAL A 136 21.81 -14.26 19.16
N LEU A 137 22.17 -15.49 19.52
CA LEU A 137 21.54 -16.68 18.98
C LEU A 137 20.10 -16.62 19.49
N PRO A 138 19.10 -16.41 18.60
CA PRO A 138 17.72 -16.48 19.05
C PRO A 138 17.53 -17.87 19.65
N PRO A 139 16.84 -17.99 20.80
CA PRO A 139 16.61 -19.30 21.39
C PRO A 139 15.92 -20.16 20.34
N GLU A 140 16.62 -21.18 19.84
CA GLU A 140 16.02 -22.20 19.00
C GLU A 140 15.02 -22.94 19.89
N SER A 141 13.77 -22.49 19.88
CA SER A 141 12.70 -23.27 20.48
C SER A 141 12.62 -24.56 19.70
N LEU A 142 13.02 -25.67 20.31
CA LEU A 142 12.87 -27.03 19.76
C LEU A 142 11.40 -27.36 19.42
N ALA A 143 10.46 -26.60 19.99
CA ALA A 143 9.07 -26.64 19.63
C ALA A 143 8.80 -25.78 18.38
N PRO A 144 7.89 -26.22 17.50
CA PRO A 144 7.49 -25.41 16.35
C PRO A 144 7.01 -24.04 16.83
N PHE A 145 7.34 -22.99 16.08
CA PHE A 145 6.85 -21.64 16.35
C PHE A 145 5.33 -21.61 16.14
N VAL A 146 4.56 -21.80 17.20
CA VAL A 146 3.09 -21.90 17.12
C VAL A 146 2.41 -20.54 17.31
N SER A 147 3.00 -19.63 18.10
CA SER A 147 2.40 -18.32 18.35
C SER A 147 3.39 -17.27 18.80
N PHE A 148 3.11 -16.01 18.42
CA PHE A 148 3.81 -14.82 18.94
C PHE A 148 3.52 -14.53 20.42
N TYR A 149 2.39 -15.03 20.96
CA TYR A 149 2.04 -14.83 22.35
C TYR A 149 2.82 -15.75 23.27
N ALA A 150 3.45 -15.18 24.30
CA ALA A 150 4.15 -15.94 25.34
C ALA A 150 3.19 -16.82 26.18
N LYS A 151 1.93 -16.40 26.34
CA LYS A 151 0.93 -17.08 27.18
C LYS A 151 -0.28 -17.54 26.36
N PRO A 152 -0.74 -18.80 26.47
CA PRO A 152 -1.87 -19.31 25.70
C PRO A 152 -3.19 -18.53 25.88
N HIS A 153 -3.49 -18.05 27.09
CA HIS A 153 -4.71 -17.29 27.35
C HIS A 153 -4.71 -15.90 26.69
N LEU A 154 -3.55 -15.27 26.52
CA LEU A 154 -3.43 -14.00 25.79
C LEU A 154 -3.70 -14.22 24.30
N ARG A 155 -3.21 -15.35 23.75
CA ARG A 155 -3.55 -15.77 22.38
C ARG A 155 -5.05 -16.00 22.21
N ALA A 156 -5.65 -16.75 23.12
CA ALA A 156 -7.08 -17.06 23.08
C ALA A 156 -7.93 -15.78 23.16
N ALA A 157 -7.53 -14.82 24.00
CA ALA A 157 -8.19 -13.51 24.09
C ALA A 157 -8.03 -12.69 22.79
N ALA A 158 -6.85 -12.71 22.17
CA ALA A 158 -6.60 -11.95 20.94
C ALA A 158 -7.31 -12.53 19.71
N LEU A 159 -7.50 -13.86 19.67
CA LEU A 159 -8.21 -14.60 18.60
C LEU A 159 -9.71 -14.77 18.88
N GLY A 160 -10.20 -14.38 20.06
CA GLY A 160 -11.59 -14.55 20.46
C GLY A 160 -12.55 -13.66 19.65
N LYS A 161 -13.84 -14.05 19.61
CA LYS A 161 -14.91 -13.31 18.92
C LYS A 161 -15.10 -11.88 19.43
N HIS A 162 -14.93 -11.66 20.74
CA HIS A 162 -15.01 -10.34 21.34
C HIS A 162 -13.60 -9.82 21.63
N ARG A 163 -13.07 -9.02 20.69
CA ARG A 163 -11.79 -8.34 20.86
C ARG A 163 -12.04 -7.09 21.70
N HIS A 164 -11.73 -7.15 22.99
CA HIS A 164 -11.81 -5.96 23.83
C HIS A 164 -10.73 -4.95 23.40
N GLY A 165 -11.13 -3.74 23.03
CA GLY A 165 -10.21 -2.70 22.54
C GLY A 165 -9.21 -2.19 23.59
N ARG A 166 -9.44 -2.46 24.89
CA ARG A 166 -8.55 -2.00 25.98
C ARG A 166 -7.20 -2.72 26.03
N ASN A 167 -7.04 -3.88 25.39
CA ASN A 167 -5.82 -4.68 25.41
C ASN A 167 -5.36 -5.04 23.99
N ALA A 168 -5.19 -4.00 23.16
CA ALA A 168 -4.59 -4.15 21.84
C ALA A 168 -3.15 -4.69 21.97
N SER A 169 -2.84 -5.74 21.21
CA SER A 169 -1.50 -6.32 21.12
C SER A 169 -1.13 -6.54 19.67
N ALA A 170 0.14 -6.29 19.34
CA ALA A 170 0.73 -6.56 18.03
C ALA A 170 1.88 -7.55 18.24
N PHE A 171 1.94 -8.60 17.41
CA PHE A 171 2.98 -9.63 17.50
C PHE A 171 3.15 -10.22 18.91
N GLY A 172 2.05 -10.45 19.63
CA GLY A 172 2.08 -11.03 20.98
C GLY A 172 2.53 -10.09 22.10
N VAL A 173 2.88 -8.84 21.77
CA VAL A 173 3.32 -7.79 22.70
C VAL A 173 2.23 -6.71 22.78
N PRO A 174 1.93 -6.14 23.97
CA PRO A 174 0.98 -5.03 24.07
C PRO A 174 1.44 -3.84 23.22
N VAL A 175 0.52 -3.21 22.50
CA VAL A 175 0.82 -2.00 21.73
C VAL A 175 1.15 -0.88 22.73
N PRO A 176 2.36 -0.27 22.67
CA PRO A 176 2.68 0.86 23.53
C PRO A 176 1.72 2.03 23.28
N GLU A 177 1.58 2.90 24.28
CA GLU A 177 0.92 4.18 24.09
C GLU A 177 1.88 5.10 23.31
N TRP A 178 1.46 5.56 22.14
CA TRP A 178 2.25 6.46 21.28
C TRP A 178 1.70 7.88 21.38
N GLU A 179 2.58 8.87 21.41
CA GLU A 179 2.20 10.27 21.26
C GLU A 179 1.92 10.59 19.79
N GLU A 180 0.95 11.46 19.53
CA GLU A 180 0.66 11.93 18.18
C GLU A 180 1.85 12.74 17.64
N ARG A 181 2.51 12.22 16.60
CA ARG A 181 3.65 12.86 15.94
C ARG A 181 3.46 12.78 14.43
N GLU A 182 3.81 13.86 13.72
CA GLU A 182 3.85 13.85 12.27
C GLU A 182 4.93 12.88 11.76
N PHE A 183 4.66 12.24 10.62
CA PHE A 183 5.60 11.28 10.05
C PHE A 183 6.77 12.00 9.40
N GLU A 184 7.96 11.81 9.96
CA GLU A 184 9.23 12.29 9.39
C GLU A 184 10.06 11.11 8.88
N LEU A 185 10.69 11.29 7.72
CA LEU A 185 11.64 10.33 7.18
C LEU A 185 12.92 10.37 8.02
N PRO A 186 13.44 9.21 8.48
CA PRO A 186 14.74 9.16 9.13
C PRO A 186 15.85 9.83 8.30
N GLU A 187 16.72 10.60 8.96
CA GLU A 187 17.80 11.35 8.30
C GLU A 187 18.73 10.46 7.46
N GLU A 188 18.91 9.21 7.89
CA GLU A 188 19.68 8.19 7.15
C GLU A 188 19.14 7.96 5.73
N LEU A 189 17.82 8.07 5.54
CA LEU A 189 17.15 7.90 4.25
C LEU A 189 17.12 9.18 3.40
N LEU A 190 17.37 10.34 4.01
CA LEU A 190 17.51 11.62 3.32
C LEU A 190 18.92 11.85 2.77
N GLY A 191 19.86 10.96 3.07
CA GLY A 191 21.22 11.02 2.54
C GLY A 191 21.25 11.03 1.00
N GLU A 192 22.07 11.92 0.43
CA GLU A 192 22.21 12.09 -1.04
C GLU A 192 22.53 10.76 -1.75
N HIS A 193 23.31 9.90 -1.10
CA HIS A 193 23.68 8.58 -1.63
C HIS A 193 22.46 7.64 -1.78
N VAL A 194 21.56 7.59 -0.78
CA VAL A 194 20.34 6.78 -0.80
C VAL A 194 19.39 7.27 -1.89
N LEU A 195 19.24 8.59 -2.02
CA LEU A 195 18.42 9.21 -3.07
C LEU A 195 18.95 8.88 -4.46
N ARG A 196 20.27 8.94 -4.64
CA ARG A 196 20.92 8.61 -5.91
C ARG A 196 20.76 7.14 -6.28
N ASP A 197 20.91 6.23 -5.32
CA ASP A 197 20.73 4.79 -5.54
C ASP A 197 19.27 4.42 -5.81
N SER A 198 18.33 5.03 -5.09
CA SER A 198 16.90 4.93 -5.37
C SER A 198 16.57 5.40 -6.79
N ALA A 199 17.13 6.54 -7.23
CA ALA A 199 16.94 7.05 -8.58
C ALA A 199 17.52 6.11 -9.66
N ARG A 200 18.70 5.52 -9.43
CA ARG A 200 19.25 4.50 -10.33
C ARG A 200 18.36 3.26 -10.40
N ARG A 201 17.91 2.75 -9.25
CA ARG A 201 17.02 1.58 -9.16
C ARG A 201 15.71 1.83 -9.90
N ARG A 202 15.15 3.04 -9.80
CA ARG A 202 13.96 3.46 -10.55
C ARG A 202 14.18 3.47 -12.06
N ARG A 203 15.31 4.01 -12.54
CA ARG A 203 15.67 3.97 -13.98
C ARG A 203 15.83 2.54 -14.48
N ARG A 204 16.46 1.67 -13.69
CA ARG A 204 16.62 0.25 -14.03
C ARG A 204 15.26 -0.44 -14.14
N ARG A 205 14.39 -0.30 -13.13
CA ARG A 205 13.03 -0.84 -13.17
C ARG A 205 12.23 -0.35 -14.37
N LYS A 206 12.33 0.94 -14.72
CA LYS A 206 11.65 1.50 -15.91
C LYS A 206 12.14 0.86 -17.22
N ARG A 207 13.43 0.51 -17.32
CA ARG A 207 13.98 -0.22 -18.47
C ARG A 207 13.51 -1.67 -18.50
N GLU A 208 13.44 -2.31 -17.34
CA GLU A 208 12.97 -3.70 -17.18
C GLU A 208 11.46 -3.82 -17.43
N SER A 209 10.67 -2.77 -17.15
CA SER A 209 9.21 -2.77 -17.30
C SER A 209 8.71 -2.42 -18.70
N GLY A 210 9.56 -2.29 -19.72
CA GLY A 210 9.15 -2.09 -21.12
C GLY A 210 8.52 -0.73 -21.49
N VAL A 211 8.14 0.12 -20.52
CA VAL A 211 7.41 1.39 -20.72
C VAL A 211 8.31 2.54 -21.23
N GLY A 212 9.16 2.30 -22.22
CA GLY A 212 10.05 3.37 -22.71
C GLY A 212 10.83 3.11 -23.99
N GLY A 213 10.43 2.11 -24.78
CA GLY A 213 11.07 1.79 -26.06
C GLY A 213 10.09 1.97 -27.23
N GLY A 214 9.62 3.18 -27.46
CA GLY A 214 8.70 3.50 -28.55
C GLY A 214 8.75 4.99 -28.90
N ALA A 215 9.92 5.49 -29.30
CA ALA A 215 10.04 6.81 -29.89
C ALA A 215 11.30 6.83 -30.77
N GLY A 216 11.11 6.67 -32.08
CA GLY A 216 12.15 6.93 -33.07
C GLY A 216 12.13 5.96 -34.24
N LYS A 217 11.27 6.22 -35.23
CA LYS A 217 11.57 6.17 -36.67
C LYS A 217 10.32 6.55 -37.47
N GLU A 218 10.27 7.80 -37.93
CA GLU A 218 9.80 8.18 -39.27
C GLU A 218 10.68 9.35 -39.73
#